data_AF-A0A401YEN9-F1
#
_entry.id   AF-A0A401YEN9-F1
#
_cell.length_a   1.000
_cell.length_b   1.000
_cell.length_c   1.000
_cell.angle_alpha   90.00
_cell.angle_beta   90.00
_cell.angle_gamma   90.00
#
_symmetry.space_group_name_H-M   'P 1'
#
loop_
_entity.id
_entity.type
_entity.pdbx_description
1 polymer ?
#
loop_
_entity_poly.entity_id
_entity_poly.type
_entity_poly.pdbx_seq_one_letter_code
_entity_poly.pdbx_strand_id
1 'polypeptide(L)'
;MHETAQTEEAANSPSRCNRYAWTPEVHDLYGDPEAILGKMDTLDMDLSSRRIFALLVESEGAADVRLFERTGTDEYTISTWTGAALDGLGARIAETILANRGVHCVGEQTRAVLAPLGLTEHAGVPAPANPRAAFAHTVRGHGTGTFTRATCALLC
;
A
#
# COMPACT_ATOMS: atom_id res chain seq x y z
N MET A 1 29.24 25.90 -8.05
CA MET A 1 28.61 25.11 -6.97
C MET A 1 27.38 25.86 -6.53
N HIS A 2 26.18 25.35 -6.84
CA HIS A 2 24.87 25.57 -6.19
C HIS A 2 23.77 25.33 -7.24
N GLU A 3 23.42 24.07 -7.49
CA GLU A 3 22.17 23.73 -8.20
C GLU A 3 21.76 22.27 -7.94
N THR A 4 21.28 21.99 -6.73
CA THR A 4 20.59 20.73 -6.38
C THR A 4 19.56 21.01 -5.30
N ALA A 5 18.48 21.72 -5.66
CA ALA A 5 17.36 21.96 -4.75
C ALA A 5 15.98 21.98 -5.44
N GLN A 6 15.86 21.54 -6.71
CA GLN A 6 14.61 21.61 -7.46
C GLN A 6 13.86 20.28 -7.64
N THR A 7 14.36 19.17 -7.11
CA THR A 7 13.77 17.84 -7.42
C THR A 7 12.74 17.36 -6.38
N GLU A 8 12.78 17.83 -5.13
CA GLU A 8 11.88 17.33 -4.07
C GLU A 8 10.52 18.06 -4.03
N GLU A 9 10.45 19.32 -4.45
CA GLU A 9 9.25 20.15 -4.27
C GLU A 9 8.12 19.83 -5.28
N ALA A 10 8.45 19.22 -6.42
CA ALA A 10 7.48 18.82 -7.44
C ALA A 10 6.68 17.55 -7.07
N ALA A 11 7.20 16.73 -6.14
CA ALA A 11 6.52 15.51 -5.68
C ALA A 11 5.34 15.80 -4.72
N ASN A 12 5.30 17.01 -4.14
CA ASN A 12 4.38 17.38 -3.06
C ASN A 12 3.41 18.53 -3.43
N SER A 13 3.18 18.76 -4.74
CA SER A 13 2.26 19.81 -5.18
C SER A 13 0.79 19.44 -4.87
N PRO A 14 0.01 20.33 -4.22
CA PRO A 14 -1.39 20.10 -3.84
C PRO A 14 -2.30 19.68 -5.01
N SER A 15 -1.94 20.09 -6.23
CA SER A 15 -2.68 19.79 -7.47
C SER A 15 -2.66 18.32 -7.88
N ARG A 16 -1.61 17.54 -7.53
CA ARG A 16 -1.54 16.11 -7.85
C ARG A 16 -2.37 15.27 -6.89
N CYS A 17 -2.32 15.56 -5.58
CA CYS A 17 -3.17 14.89 -4.60
C CYS A 17 -4.67 15.06 -4.90
N ASN A 18 -5.07 16.22 -5.45
CA ASN A 18 -6.48 16.51 -5.73
C ASN A 18 -7.09 15.57 -6.79
N ARG A 19 -6.32 15.09 -7.78
CA ARG A 19 -6.83 14.16 -8.80
C ARG A 19 -7.02 12.75 -8.27
N TYR A 20 -6.08 12.27 -7.46
CA TYR A 20 -6.11 10.91 -6.92
C TYR A 20 -7.02 10.74 -5.71
N ALA A 21 -7.36 11.84 -5.03
CA ALA A 21 -8.31 11.82 -3.91
C ALA A 21 -9.69 11.25 -4.29
N TRP A 22 -10.06 11.29 -5.58
CA TRP A 22 -11.36 10.84 -6.08
C TRP A 22 -11.38 9.39 -6.60
N THR A 23 -10.22 8.77 -6.81
CA THR A 23 -10.13 7.43 -7.40
C THR A 23 -9.22 6.46 -6.61
N PRO A 24 -9.30 6.40 -5.27
CA PRO A 24 -8.65 5.32 -4.53
C PRO A 24 -9.39 4.00 -4.78
N GLU A 25 -8.66 2.90 -4.73
CA GLU A 25 -9.21 1.55 -4.89
C GLU A 25 -8.79 0.67 -3.72
N VAL A 26 -9.70 -0.20 -3.28
CA VAL A 26 -9.43 -1.20 -2.25
C VAL A 26 -9.90 -2.55 -2.76
N HIS A 27 -8.99 -3.52 -2.79
CA HIS A 27 -9.26 -4.88 -3.24
C HIS A 27 -9.06 -5.85 -2.08
N ASP A 28 -10.13 -6.48 -1.62
CA ASP A 28 -10.08 -7.53 -0.60
C ASP A 28 -10.10 -8.92 -1.26
N LEU A 29 -9.04 -9.69 -1.05
CA LEU A 29 -8.85 -11.02 -1.60
C LEU A 29 -8.78 -12.05 -0.47
N TYR A 30 -9.51 -13.15 -0.63
CA TYR A 30 -9.59 -14.22 0.37
C TYR A 30 -9.20 -15.56 -0.26
N GLY A 31 -8.54 -16.42 0.52
CA GLY A 31 -8.17 -17.77 0.11
C GLY A 31 -6.85 -18.20 0.73
N ASP A 32 -6.31 -19.34 0.29
CA ASP A 32 -4.91 -19.65 0.55
C ASP A 32 -3.98 -18.68 -0.21
N PRO A 33 -2.69 -18.58 0.17
CA PRO A 33 -1.76 -17.66 -0.47
C PRO A 33 -1.64 -17.78 -1.99
N GLU A 34 -1.68 -18.99 -2.56
CA GLU A 34 -1.56 -19.14 -4.03
C GLU A 34 -2.85 -18.76 -4.74
N ALA A 35 -4.02 -19.07 -4.15
CA ALA A 35 -5.30 -18.60 -4.66
C ALA A 35 -5.40 -17.07 -4.65
N ILE A 36 -4.91 -16.41 -3.61
CA ILE A 36 -4.84 -14.93 -3.53
C ILE A 36 -3.93 -14.39 -4.63
N LEU A 37 -2.73 -14.95 -4.80
CA LEU A 37 -1.80 -14.48 -5.82
C LEU A 37 -2.32 -14.72 -7.24
N GLY A 38 -3.02 -15.84 -7.48
CA GLY A 38 -3.71 -16.09 -8.74
C GLY A 38 -4.77 -15.02 -9.04
N LYS A 39 -5.50 -14.54 -8.02
CA LYS A 39 -6.43 -13.41 -8.18
C LYS A 39 -5.69 -12.10 -8.46
N MET A 40 -4.60 -11.83 -7.74
CA MET A 40 -3.77 -10.62 -7.95
C MET A 40 -3.24 -10.51 -9.38
N ASP A 41 -2.89 -11.64 -10.03
CA ASP A 41 -2.44 -11.64 -11.44
C ASP A 41 -3.51 -11.20 -12.43
N THR A 42 -4.79 -11.32 -12.06
CA THR A 42 -5.91 -10.92 -12.92
C THR A 42 -6.33 -9.47 -12.73
N LEU A 43 -5.79 -8.79 -11.71
CA LEU A 43 -6.13 -7.43 -11.37
C LEU A 43 -5.12 -6.45 -11.98
N ASP A 44 -5.62 -5.49 -12.75
CA ASP A 44 -4.82 -4.36 -13.18
C ASP A 44 -4.76 -3.31 -12.07
N MET A 45 -3.71 -3.36 -11.26
CA MET A 45 -3.52 -2.41 -10.15
C MET A 45 -2.65 -1.20 -10.53
N ASP A 46 -1.96 -1.26 -11.67
CA ASP A 46 -1.04 -0.22 -12.17
C ASP A 46 -0.11 0.36 -11.08
N LEU A 47 0.56 -0.51 -10.31
CA LEU A 47 1.28 -0.11 -9.09
C LEU A 47 2.36 0.96 -9.32
N SER A 48 3.04 0.93 -10.47
CA SER A 48 4.13 1.87 -10.77
C SER A 48 3.63 3.31 -10.99
N SER A 49 2.37 3.49 -11.38
CA SER A 49 1.78 4.83 -11.53
C SER A 49 1.36 5.44 -10.19
N ARG A 50 1.11 4.60 -9.17
CA ARG A 50 0.69 5.01 -7.83
C ARG A 50 1.85 5.61 -7.03
N ARG A 51 1.73 6.84 -6.56
CA ARG A 51 2.64 7.42 -5.54
C ARG A 51 2.60 6.64 -4.22
N ILE A 52 1.44 6.21 -3.73
CA ILE A 52 1.29 5.47 -2.47
C ILE A 52 0.30 4.31 -2.63
N PHE A 53 0.72 3.13 -2.20
CA PHE A 53 -0.16 1.96 -2.06
C PHE A 53 0.27 1.10 -0.87
N ALA A 54 -0.66 0.28 -0.36
CA ALA A 54 -0.40 -0.61 0.76
C ALA A 54 -0.95 -2.01 0.52
N LEU A 55 -0.28 -2.99 1.12
CA LEU A 55 -0.76 -4.36 1.29
C LEU A 55 -0.96 -4.60 2.79
N LEU A 56 -2.14 -5.07 3.16
CA LEU A 56 -2.41 -5.61 4.48
C LEU A 56 -2.72 -7.10 4.30
N VAL A 57 -2.09 -7.98 5.06
CA VAL A 57 -2.34 -9.42 5.02
C VAL A 57 -2.64 -9.91 6.42
N GLU A 58 -3.63 -10.78 6.56
CA GLU A 58 -4.04 -11.34 7.85
C GLU A 58 -4.48 -12.80 7.69
N SER A 59 -4.00 -13.63 8.60
CA SER A 59 -4.43 -15.00 8.82
C SER A 59 -4.64 -15.22 10.32
N GLU A 60 -5.03 -16.42 10.72
CA GLU A 60 -5.12 -16.76 12.14
C GLU A 60 -3.76 -16.56 12.84
N GLY A 61 -3.70 -15.62 13.79
CA GLY A 61 -2.53 -15.36 14.63
C GLY A 61 -1.37 -14.62 13.95
N ALA A 62 -1.52 -14.13 12.72
CA ALA A 62 -0.48 -13.40 12.01
C ALA A 62 -1.06 -12.29 11.12
N ALA A 63 -0.40 -11.14 11.12
CA ALA A 63 -0.74 -9.99 10.31
C ALA A 63 0.52 -9.26 9.83
N ASP A 64 0.46 -8.79 8.60
CA ASP A 64 1.52 -8.04 7.94
C ASP A 64 0.95 -6.77 7.29
N VAL A 65 1.70 -5.68 7.37
CA VAL A 65 1.42 -4.45 6.63
C VAL A 65 2.67 -4.04 5.86
N ARG A 66 2.49 -3.67 4.59
CA ARG A 66 3.54 -3.07 3.76
C ARG A 66 2.99 -1.83 3.08
N LEU A 67 3.59 -0.68 3.36
CA LEU A 67 3.30 0.59 2.73
C LEU A 67 4.43 0.90 1.75
N PHE A 68 4.08 1.27 0.53
CA PHE A 68 5.01 1.63 -0.53
C PHE A 68 4.80 3.08 -0.90
N GLU A 69 5.89 3.83 -0.97
CA GLU A 69 5.86 5.26 -1.21
C GLU A 69 6.92 5.68 -2.20
N ARG A 70 6.48 6.28 -3.30
CA ARG A 70 7.36 6.71 -4.37
C ARG A 70 8.23 7.87 -3.90
N THR A 71 9.54 7.68 -3.91
CA THR A 71 10.55 8.69 -3.54
C THR A 71 11.33 9.23 -4.74
N GLY A 72 11.30 8.54 -5.88
CA GLY A 72 11.90 8.96 -7.15
C GLY A 72 11.03 8.65 -8.36
N THR A 73 11.57 8.73 -9.58
CA THR A 73 10.80 8.37 -10.79
C THR A 73 10.41 6.89 -10.79
N ASP A 74 11.32 6.01 -10.36
CA ASP A 74 11.16 4.55 -10.39
C ASP A 74 11.59 3.88 -9.08
N GLU A 75 11.57 4.62 -7.97
CA GLU A 75 12.01 4.13 -6.66
C GLU A 75 10.93 4.32 -5.59
N TYR A 76 10.84 3.33 -4.71
CA TYR A 76 9.89 3.28 -3.60
C TYR A 76 10.59 2.98 -2.29
N THR A 77 10.31 3.78 -1.27
CA THR A 77 10.54 3.40 0.12
C THR A 77 9.46 2.42 0.56
N ILE A 78 9.86 1.39 1.31
CA ILE A 78 8.94 0.41 1.88
C ILE A 78 8.94 0.58 3.40
N SER A 79 7.76 0.70 3.98
CA SER A 79 7.57 0.62 5.43
C SER A 79 6.78 -0.63 5.77
N THR A 80 7.23 -1.41 6.77
CA THR A 80 6.59 -2.69 7.13
C THR A 80 6.23 -2.78 8.60
N TRP A 81 5.21 -3.54 8.91
CA TRP A 81 4.87 -3.94 10.26
C TRP A 81 4.37 -5.39 10.27
N THR A 82 4.61 -6.10 11.37
CA THR A 82 4.10 -7.45 11.61
C THR A 82 3.49 -7.56 13.01
N GLY A 83 2.47 -8.39 13.17
CA GLY A 83 1.81 -8.60 14.45
C GLY A 83 0.86 -9.80 14.44
N ALA A 84 0.01 -9.90 15.45
CA ALA A 84 -0.91 -11.02 15.61
C ALA A 84 -2.26 -10.85 14.89
N ALA A 85 -2.69 -9.59 14.68
CA ALA A 85 -3.95 -9.23 14.03
C ALA A 85 -3.89 -7.78 13.50
N LEU A 86 -4.74 -7.46 12.53
CA LEU A 86 -4.90 -6.10 11.99
C LEU A 86 -5.94 -5.27 12.76
N ASP A 87 -6.74 -5.87 13.63
CA ASP A 87 -7.76 -5.19 14.44
C ASP A 87 -8.65 -4.22 13.62
N GLY A 88 -9.15 -4.71 12.48
CA GLY A 88 -10.04 -3.94 11.60
C GLY A 88 -9.36 -2.79 10.84
N LEU A 89 -8.03 -2.78 10.72
CA LEU A 89 -7.29 -1.72 10.00
C LEU A 89 -7.78 -1.48 8.57
N GLY A 90 -8.08 -2.53 7.80
CA GLY A 90 -8.63 -2.39 6.45
C GLY A 90 -9.96 -1.62 6.43
N ALA A 91 -10.85 -1.87 7.40
CA ALA A 91 -12.11 -1.13 7.53
C ALA A 91 -11.87 0.34 7.87
N ARG A 92 -10.93 0.64 8.78
CA ARG A 92 -10.57 2.02 9.14
C ARG A 92 -10.00 2.80 7.94
N ILE A 93 -9.23 2.14 7.06
CA ILE A 93 -8.76 2.76 5.81
C ILE A 93 -9.94 3.08 4.89
N ALA A 94 -10.86 2.13 4.68
CA ALA A 94 -12.04 2.34 3.84
C ALA A 94 -12.95 3.47 4.39
N GLU A 95 -13.17 3.51 5.71
CA GLU A 95 -13.91 4.59 6.38
C GLU A 95 -13.23 5.94 6.18
N THR A 96 -11.90 5.99 6.30
CA THR A 96 -11.11 7.21 6.08
C THR A 96 -11.24 7.71 4.64
N ILE A 97 -11.19 6.81 3.65
CA ILE A 97 -11.42 7.11 2.24
C ILE A 97 -12.81 7.73 2.02
N LEU A 98 -13.85 7.10 2.59
CA LEU A 98 -15.23 7.59 2.46
C LEU A 98 -15.44 8.94 3.14
N ALA A 99 -14.86 9.13 4.32
CA ALA A 99 -14.92 10.38 5.06
C ALA A 99 -14.19 11.52 4.32
N ASN A 100 -13.14 11.21 3.56
CA ASN A 100 -12.37 12.18 2.80
C ASN A 100 -13.16 12.87 1.68
N ARG A 101 -14.09 12.15 1.03
CA ARG A 101 -14.95 12.68 -0.05
C ARG A 101 -14.18 13.44 -1.15
N GLY A 102 -12.96 13.00 -1.47
CA GLY A 102 -12.11 13.62 -2.49
C GLY A 102 -11.51 14.98 -2.11
N VAL A 103 -11.53 15.37 -0.84
CA VAL A 103 -11.06 16.70 -0.39
C VAL A 103 -9.55 16.72 -0.12
N HIS A 104 -9.03 15.73 0.59
CA HIS A 104 -7.63 15.64 0.98
C HIS A 104 -6.91 14.47 0.29
N CYS A 105 -5.58 14.44 0.44
CA CYS A 105 -4.76 13.37 -0.08
C CYS A 105 -4.98 12.08 0.71
N VAL A 106 -5.64 11.10 0.09
CA VAL A 106 -5.97 9.81 0.70
C VAL A 106 -4.72 9.04 1.16
N GLY A 107 -3.61 9.17 0.42
CA GLY A 107 -2.32 8.58 0.80
C GLY A 107 -1.83 9.04 2.18
N GLU A 108 -1.83 10.36 2.43
CA GLU A 108 -1.39 10.91 3.72
C GLU A 108 -2.34 10.56 4.87
N GLN A 109 -3.65 10.52 4.60
CA GLN A 109 -4.62 10.07 5.60
C GLN A 109 -4.43 8.59 5.95
N THR A 110 -4.13 7.76 4.95
CA THR A 110 -3.83 6.34 5.20
C THR A 110 -2.54 6.19 6.01
N ARG A 111 -1.51 6.99 5.74
CA ARG A 111 -0.31 7.05 6.61
C ARG A 111 -0.66 7.38 8.05
N ALA A 112 -1.54 8.34 8.28
CA ALA A 112 -1.99 8.69 9.63
C ALA A 112 -2.75 7.53 10.31
N VAL A 113 -3.54 6.76 9.57
CA VAL A 113 -4.21 5.53 10.06
C VAL A 113 -3.19 4.44 10.41
N LEU A 114 -2.10 4.31 9.64
CA LEU A 114 -1.05 3.32 9.85
C LEU A 114 -0.03 3.71 10.92
N ALA A 115 0.17 5.01 11.18
CA ALA A 115 1.20 5.54 12.09
C ALA A 115 1.24 4.88 13.48
N PRO A 116 0.10 4.56 14.15
CA PRO A 116 0.11 3.91 15.45
C PRO A 116 0.77 2.52 15.48
N LEU A 117 0.93 1.85 14.33
CA LEU A 117 1.60 0.55 14.24
C LEU A 117 3.13 0.67 14.44
N GLY A 118 3.71 1.86 14.22
CA GLY A 118 5.17 2.04 14.29
C GLY A 118 5.89 1.26 13.20
N LEU A 119 5.56 1.52 11.93
CA LEU A 119 6.16 0.81 10.80
C LEU A 119 7.67 1.03 10.74
N THR A 120 8.41 -0.02 10.41
CA THR A 120 9.85 0.03 10.16
C THR A 120 10.08 0.38 8.69
N GLU A 121 10.77 1.49 8.45
CA GLU A 121 11.19 1.91 7.10
C GLU A 121 12.40 1.09 6.62
N HIS A 122 12.39 0.74 5.33
CA HIS A 122 13.46 0.02 4.64
C HIS A 122 13.97 0.82 3.45
N ALA A 123 15.18 0.52 3.01
CA ALA A 123 15.83 1.17 1.88
C ALA A 123 15.00 1.08 0.58
N GLY A 124 15.22 2.06 -0.30
CA GLY A 124 14.52 2.18 -1.58
C GLY A 124 14.65 0.92 -2.45
N VAL A 125 13.53 0.48 -3.01
CA VAL A 125 13.48 -0.58 -4.03
C VAL A 125 13.03 -0.02 -5.37
N PRO A 126 13.36 -0.68 -6.49
CA PRO A 126 12.78 -0.35 -7.78
C PRO A 126 11.24 -0.50 -7.78
N ALA A 127 10.58 0.29 -8.62
CA ALA A 127 9.15 0.15 -8.89
C ALA A 127 8.79 -1.30 -9.22
N PRO A 128 7.77 -1.88 -8.57
CA PRO A 128 7.39 -3.26 -8.85
C PRO A 128 6.78 -3.37 -10.25
N ALA A 129 7.19 -4.41 -10.99
CA ALA A 129 6.68 -4.66 -12.34
C ALA A 129 5.19 -5.07 -12.37
N ASN A 130 4.69 -5.68 -11.28
CA ASN A 130 3.30 -6.12 -11.12
C ASN A 130 2.99 -6.43 -9.63
N PRO A 131 1.70 -6.63 -9.25
CA PRO A 131 1.32 -6.96 -7.88
C PRO A 131 2.01 -8.19 -7.30
N ARG A 132 2.18 -9.24 -8.10
CA ARG A 132 2.87 -10.44 -7.66
C ARG A 132 4.32 -10.15 -7.25
N ALA A 133 5.05 -9.35 -8.03
CA ALA A 133 6.42 -8.95 -7.70
C ALA A 133 6.49 -8.15 -6.39
N ALA A 134 5.49 -7.32 -6.11
CA ALA A 134 5.42 -6.54 -4.87
C ALA A 134 5.05 -7.38 -3.64
N PHE A 135 4.08 -8.30 -3.79
CA PHE A 135 3.31 -8.85 -2.67
C PHE A 135 3.52 -10.35 -2.41
N ALA A 136 4.04 -11.11 -3.38
CA ALA A 136 4.07 -12.57 -3.28
C ALA A 136 4.82 -13.11 -2.05
N HIS A 137 5.94 -12.49 -1.69
CA HIS A 137 6.69 -12.94 -0.53
C HIS A 137 5.87 -12.81 0.76
N THR A 138 5.21 -11.66 0.96
CA THR A 138 4.40 -11.38 2.15
C THR A 138 3.20 -12.30 2.23
N VAL A 139 2.44 -12.42 1.14
CA VAL A 139 1.26 -13.30 1.08
C VAL A 139 1.64 -14.76 1.35
N ARG A 140 2.75 -15.26 0.78
CA ARG A 140 3.25 -16.62 1.04
C ARG A 140 3.77 -16.81 2.47
N GLY A 141 4.18 -15.73 3.14
CA GLY A 141 4.64 -15.76 4.53
C GLY A 141 3.62 -16.32 5.51
N HIS A 142 2.32 -16.26 5.18
CA HIS A 142 1.24 -16.81 6.00
C HIS A 142 1.08 -18.34 5.89
N GLY A 143 1.87 -18.99 5.03
CA GLY A 143 1.94 -20.46 4.95
C GLY A 143 0.96 -21.10 3.98
N THR A 144 1.41 -22.20 3.37
CA THR A 144 0.62 -22.95 2.37
C THR A 144 -0.66 -23.50 2.98
N GLY A 145 -1.80 -23.26 2.31
CA GLY A 145 -3.11 -23.76 2.74
C GLY A 145 -3.76 -22.96 3.88
N THR A 146 -3.10 -21.93 4.39
CA THR A 146 -3.66 -21.06 5.44
C THR A 146 -4.72 -20.14 4.85
N PHE A 147 -5.93 -20.14 5.39
CA PHE A 147 -6.97 -19.19 4.97
C PHE A 147 -6.55 -17.77 5.37
N THR A 148 -6.38 -16.92 4.37
CA THR A 148 -5.76 -15.60 4.48
C THR A 148 -6.67 -14.56 3.83
N ARG A 149 -6.63 -13.34 4.34
CA ARG A 149 -7.14 -12.13 3.69
C ARG A 149 -5.97 -11.26 3.27
N ALA A 150 -5.97 -10.77 2.04
CA ALA A 150 -5.06 -9.73 1.57
C ALA A 150 -5.88 -8.52 1.07
N THR A 151 -5.65 -7.36 1.66
CA THR A 151 -6.24 -6.08 1.26
C THR A 151 -5.19 -5.25 0.54
N CYS A 152 -5.40 -4.96 -0.74
CA CYS A 152 -4.59 -4.00 -1.48
C CYS A 152 -5.29 -2.64 -1.48
N ALA A 153 -4.65 -1.61 -0.95
CA ALA A 153 -5.16 -0.24 -0.98
C ALA A 153 -4.30 0.62 -1.93
N LEU A 154 -4.89 1.07 -3.04
CA LEU A 154 -4.26 1.88 -4.09
C LEU A 154 -4.75 3.33 -3.94
N LEU A 155 -3.90 4.25 -3.52
CA LEU A 155 -4.37 5.50 -2.90
C LEU A 155 -4.17 6.73 -3.78
N CYS A 156 -2.97 6.91 -4.33
CA CYS A 156 -2.60 8.01 -5.22
C CYS A 156 -1.35 7.69 -5.99
#